data_AF-A0A5E4BDV7-F1
#
_entry.id   AF-A0A5E4BDV7-F1
#
_cell.length_a   1.000
_cell.length_b   1.000
_cell.length_c   1.000
_cell.angle_alpha   90.00
_cell.angle_beta   90.00
_cell.angle_gamma   90.00
#
_symmetry.space_group_name_H-M   'P 1'
#
loop_
_entity.id
_entity.type
_entity.pdbx_description
1 polymer ?
#
loop_
_entity_poly.entity_id
_entity_poly.type
_entity_poly.pdbx_seq_one_letter_code
_entity_poly.pdbx_strand_id
1 'polypeptide(L)'
;MITKIPKMLTANKRKLTETFDYVHNVMSIPHHIIVKFPQVFNTRLFKIKERHLFLTYLGRAQYDPAKPNYISLDKLVSIPDEIFCKEIAKASLQDFEKFLKTL
;
A
#
# COMPACT_ATOMS: atom_id res chain seq x y z
N MET A 1 5.19 -14.89 8.71
CA MET A 1 4.04 -14.28 8.01
C MET A 1 2.73 -14.81 8.59
N ILE A 2 2.46 -16.11 8.46
CA ILE A 2 1.22 -16.77 8.92
C ILE A 2 1.02 -16.75 10.44
N THR A 3 2.09 -16.78 11.25
CA THR A 3 1.99 -16.68 12.71
C THR A 3 1.47 -15.32 13.17
N LYS A 4 1.72 -14.26 12.40
CA LYS A 4 1.19 -12.91 12.66
C LYS A 4 -0.21 -12.74 12.08
N ILE A 5 -0.50 -13.39 10.94
CA ILE A 5 -1.81 -13.32 10.27
C ILE A 5 -2.26 -14.73 9.87
N PRO A 6 -2.86 -15.50 10.81
CA PRO A 6 -3.29 -16.87 10.53
C PRO A 6 -4.36 -16.95 9.45
N LYS A 7 -5.18 -15.88 9.29
CA LYS A 7 -6.22 -15.77 8.25
C LYS A 7 -5.67 -15.91 6.83
N MET A 8 -4.37 -15.74 6.60
CA MET A 8 -3.77 -15.98 5.29
C MET A 8 -3.85 -17.44 4.85
N LEU A 9 -3.94 -18.40 5.79
CA LEU A 9 -4.07 -19.83 5.48
C LEU A 9 -5.42 -20.18 4.86
N THR A 10 -6.46 -19.42 5.19
CA THR A 10 -7.83 -19.62 4.70
C THR A 10 -8.26 -18.52 3.72
N ALA A 11 -7.36 -17.58 3.40
CA ALA A 11 -7.66 -16.49 2.49
C ALA A 11 -7.83 -17.00 1.05
N ASN A 12 -8.71 -16.31 0.31
CA ASN A 12 -8.97 -16.65 -1.09
C ASN A 12 -7.68 -16.54 -1.92
N LYS A 13 -7.31 -17.64 -2.59
CA LYS A 13 -6.09 -17.73 -3.42
C LYS A 13 -5.99 -16.60 -4.44
N ARG A 14 -7.08 -16.32 -5.17
CA ARG A 14 -7.12 -15.26 -6.20
C ARG A 14 -6.82 -13.90 -5.58
N LYS A 15 -7.48 -13.56 -4.47
CA LYS A 15 -7.24 -12.28 -3.76
C LYS A 15 -5.79 -12.15 -3.29
N LEU A 16 -5.21 -13.23 -2.74
CA LEU A 16 -3.80 -13.24 -2.32
C LEU A 16 -2.87 -13.01 -3.51
N THR A 17 -3.07 -13.74 -4.61
CA THR A 17 -2.27 -13.63 -5.82
C THR A 17 -2.36 -12.24 -6.43
N GLU A 18 -3.55 -11.66 -6.56
CA GLU A 18 -3.73 -10.31 -7.10
C GLU A 18 -3.08 -9.23 -6.22
N THR A 19 -3.15 -9.39 -4.89
CA THR A 19 -2.48 -8.48 -3.97
C THR A 19 -0.96 -8.61 -4.05
N PHE A 20 -0.46 -9.84 -4.10
CA PHE A 20 0.96 -10.11 -4.24
C PHE A 20 1.52 -9.57 -5.56
N ASP A 21 0.84 -9.85 -6.67
CA ASP A 21 1.23 -9.38 -8.01
C ASP A 21 1.33 -7.86 -8.05
N TYR A 22 0.33 -7.15 -7.53
CA TYR A 22 0.36 -5.69 -7.50
C TYR A 22 1.49 -5.15 -6.62
N VAL A 23 1.65 -5.67 -5.41
CA VAL A 23 2.67 -5.18 -4.46
C VAL A 23 4.09 -5.52 -4.94
N HIS A 24 4.29 -6.68 -5.55
CA HIS A 24 5.61 -7.11 -5.99
C HIS A 24 5.97 -6.54 -7.37
N ASN A 25 5.12 -6.74 -8.37
CA ASN A 25 5.43 -6.43 -9.77
C ASN A 25 5.11 -4.97 -10.13
N VAL A 26 4.00 -4.42 -9.63
CA VAL A 26 3.62 -3.02 -9.94
C VAL A 26 4.34 -2.04 -9.01
N MET A 27 4.27 -2.25 -7.69
CA MET A 27 4.91 -1.37 -6.72
C MET A 27 6.43 -1.62 -6.56
N SER A 28 6.97 -2.66 -7.22
CA SER A 28 8.39 -3.04 -7.18
C SER A 28 8.92 -3.32 -5.76
N ILE A 29 8.09 -3.86 -4.86
CA ILE A 29 8.50 -4.14 -3.48
C ILE A 29 9.07 -5.56 -3.38
N PRO A 30 10.28 -5.73 -2.84
CA PRO A 30 10.91 -7.05 -2.76
C PRO A 30 10.26 -7.93 -1.67
N HIS A 31 10.30 -9.24 -1.89
CA HIS A 31 9.72 -10.27 -1.00
C HIS A 31 10.08 -10.08 0.48
N HIS A 32 11.34 -9.78 0.79
CA HIS A 32 11.80 -9.65 2.17
C HIS A 32 11.17 -8.46 2.91
N ILE A 33 10.70 -7.43 2.19
CA ILE A 33 9.93 -6.32 2.77
C ILE A 33 8.46 -6.72 2.94
N ILE A 34 7.87 -7.38 1.94
CA ILE A 34 6.48 -7.86 2.00
C ILE A 34 6.27 -8.79 3.22
N VAL A 35 7.22 -9.70 3.47
CA VAL A 35 7.16 -10.63 4.61
C VAL A 35 7.21 -9.90 5.97
N LYS A 36 7.85 -8.72 6.06
CA LYS A 36 7.86 -7.89 7.27
C LYS A 36 6.50 -7.25 7.56
N PHE A 37 5.71 -6.99 6.51
CA PHE A 37 4.42 -6.31 6.59
C PHE A 37 3.27 -7.18 6.04
N PRO A 38 2.97 -8.32 6.67
CA PRO A 38 1.92 -9.24 6.20
C PRO A 38 0.52 -8.62 6.15
N GLN A 39 0.27 -7.54 6.90
CA GLN A 39 -1.02 -6.86 6.98
C GLN A 39 -1.50 -6.34 5.63
N VAL A 40 -0.60 -6.15 4.66
CA VAL A 40 -0.96 -5.81 3.28
C VAL A 40 -1.95 -6.81 2.67
N PHE A 41 -1.88 -8.09 3.06
CA PHE A 41 -2.80 -9.14 2.59
C PHE A 41 -4.17 -9.13 3.29
N ASN A 42 -4.31 -8.42 4.42
CA ASN A 42 -5.61 -8.18 5.06
C ASN A 42 -6.34 -6.96 4.49
N THR A 43 -5.62 -6.08 3.79
CA THR A 43 -6.19 -4.86 3.21
C THR A 43 -6.94 -5.18 1.91
N ARG A 44 -7.95 -4.37 1.59
CA ARG A 44 -8.63 -4.46 0.29
C ARG A 44 -7.70 -3.91 -0.80
N LEU A 45 -7.58 -4.63 -1.92
CA LEU A 45 -6.64 -4.29 -2.98
C LEU A 45 -6.87 -2.87 -3.54
N PHE A 46 -8.12 -2.45 -3.72
CA PHE A 46 -8.42 -1.10 -4.24
C PHE A 46 -7.76 0.00 -3.40
N LYS A 47 -7.80 -0.10 -2.06
CA LYS A 47 -7.17 0.88 -1.15
C LYS A 47 -5.67 0.97 -1.36
N ILE A 48 -5.00 -0.16 -1.63
CA ILE A 48 -3.56 -0.20 -1.93
C ILE A 48 -3.31 0.49 -3.27
N LYS A 49 -4.11 0.17 -4.30
CA LYS A 49 -3.98 0.75 -5.64
C LYS A 49 -4.18 2.26 -5.62
N GLU A 50 -5.27 2.74 -5.04
CA GLU A 50 -5.61 4.16 -4.94
C GLU A 50 -4.49 4.97 -4.28
N ARG A 51 -4.00 4.52 -3.13
CA ARG A 51 -2.92 5.20 -2.41
C ARG A 51 -1.59 5.12 -3.14
N HIS A 52 -1.27 3.97 -3.74
CA HIS A 52 -0.05 3.82 -4.54
C HIS A 52 -0.07 4.75 -5.76
N LEU A 53 -1.15 4.72 -6.54
CA LEU A 53 -1.31 5.54 -7.74
C LEU A 53 -1.25 7.03 -7.40
N PHE A 54 -1.87 7.46 -6.30
CA PHE A 54 -1.79 8.84 -5.85
C PHE A 54 -0.37 9.25 -5.45
N LEU A 55 0.34 8.40 -4.71
CA LEU A 55 1.75 8.66 -4.38
C LEU A 55 2.63 8.68 -5.64
N THR A 56 2.35 7.84 -6.63
CA THR A 56 3.05 7.82 -7.90
C THR A 56 2.79 9.10 -8.70
N TYR A 57 1.54 9.55 -8.76
CA TYR A 57 1.14 10.83 -9.37
C TYR A 57 1.88 12.02 -8.73
N LEU A 58 2.06 12.00 -7.41
CA LEU A 58 2.78 13.04 -6.67
C LEU A 58 4.31 12.89 -6.71
N GLY A 59 4.85 11.83 -7.33
CA GLY A 59 6.29 11.54 -7.31
C GLY A 59 6.84 11.15 -5.92
N ARG A 60 5.97 10.68 -5.02
CA ARG A 60 6.28 10.34 -3.62
C ARG A 60 6.26 8.85 -3.33
N ALA A 61 6.01 7.99 -4.31
CA ALA A 61 6.01 6.54 -4.14
C ALA A 61 7.43 6.00 -3.88
N GLN A 62 7.87 6.06 -2.62
CA GLN A 62 9.17 5.56 -2.17
C GLN A 62 9.00 4.45 -1.12
N TYR A 63 9.25 3.21 -1.53
CA TYR A 63 9.10 2.02 -0.68
C TYR A 63 10.45 1.38 -0.30
N ASP A 64 11.57 1.99 -0.68
CA ASP A 64 12.91 1.55 -0.33
C ASP A 64 13.33 2.11 1.04
N PRO A 65 13.57 1.27 2.07
CA PRO A 65 13.97 1.72 3.40
C PRO A 65 15.36 2.36 3.44
N ALA A 66 16.19 2.18 2.41
CA ALA A 66 17.51 2.80 2.33
C ALA A 66 17.47 4.24 1.79
N LYS A 67 16.32 4.69 1.26
CA LYS A 67 16.18 6.01 0.61
C LYS A 67 15.42 6.99 1.49
N PRO A 68 15.70 8.31 1.36
CA PRO A 68 14.92 9.33 2.07
C PRO A 68 13.45 9.29 1.63
N ASN A 69 12.56 9.77 2.51
CA ASN A 69 11.11 9.75 2.32
C ASN A 69 10.51 8.32 2.23
N TYR A 70 11.17 7.33 2.85
CA TYR A 70 10.66 5.97 2.93
C TYR A 70 9.24 5.89 3.52
N ILE A 71 8.36 5.22 2.79
CA ILE A 71 7.00 4.89 3.20
C ILE A 71 6.92 3.38 3.41
N SER A 72 6.71 2.95 4.64
CA SER A 72 6.49 1.54 4.93
C SER A 72 5.11 1.07 4.44
N LEU A 73 5.01 -0.20 4.08
CA LEU A 73 3.73 -0.82 3.69
C LEU A 73 2.69 -0.71 4.82
N ASP A 74 3.11 -0.78 6.07
CA ASP A 74 2.22 -0.57 7.22
C ASP A 74 1.58 0.83 7.20
N LYS A 75 2.39 1.87 7.02
CA LYS A 75 1.90 3.24 6.91
C LYS A 75 0.96 3.40 5.72
N LEU A 76 1.23 2.71 4.61
CA LEU A 76 0.38 2.76 3.42
C LEU A 76 -1.01 2.16 3.68
N VAL A 77 -1.13 1.09 4.48
CA VAL A 77 -2.41 0.36 4.63
C VAL A 77 -3.19 0.69 5.90
N SER A 78 -2.50 1.02 7.00
CA SER A 78 -3.08 1.07 8.34
C SER A 78 -3.66 2.43 8.72
N ILE A 79 -3.09 3.53 8.22
CA ILE A 79 -3.50 4.89 8.64
C ILE A 79 -4.81 5.35 7.95
N PRO A 80 -5.60 6.24 8.56
CA PRO A 80 -6.74 6.93 7.94
C PRO A 80 -6.36 7.81 6.74
N ASP A 81 -7.31 8.11 5.85
CA ASP A 81 -7.05 8.88 4.62
C ASP A 81 -6.63 10.33 4.92
N GLU A 82 -7.20 10.97 5.93
CA GLU A 82 -6.80 12.33 6.36
C GLU A 82 -5.32 12.39 6.74
N ILE A 83 -4.88 11.42 7.56
CA ILE A 83 -3.48 11.33 8.02
C ILE A 83 -2.58 10.94 6.85
N PHE A 84 -3.02 10.03 5.99
CA PHE A 84 -2.29 9.66 4.78
C PHE A 84 -2.04 10.87 3.87
N CYS A 85 -3.08 11.67 3.60
CA CYS A 85 -2.98 12.84 2.73
C CYS A 85 -2.03 13.89 3.34
N LYS A 86 -2.23 14.22 4.61
CA LYS A 86 -1.45 15.25 5.30
C LYS A 86 0.00 14.85 5.56
N GLU A 87 0.21 13.65 6.09
CA GLU A 87 1.54 13.25 6.59
C GLU A 87 2.40 12.54 5.55
N ILE A 88 1.79 11.81 4.61
CA ILE A 88 2.53 11.01 3.62
C ILE A 88 2.50 11.66 2.24
N ALA A 89 1.29 11.89 1.71
CA ALA A 89 1.13 12.47 0.39
C ALA A 89 1.52 13.96 0.37
N LYS A 90 1.52 14.63 1.52
CA LYS A 90 1.69 16.09 1.66
C LYS A 90 0.74 16.85 0.73
N ALA A 91 -0.51 16.39 0.68
CA ALA A 91 -1.59 16.90 -0.15
C ALA A 91 -2.88 17.05 0.68
N SER A 92 -3.88 17.77 0.15
CA SER A 92 -5.18 17.87 0.82
C SER A 92 -6.01 16.60 0.59
N LEU A 93 -6.98 16.34 1.49
CA LEU A 93 -7.93 15.25 1.29
C LEU A 93 -8.77 15.45 0.02
N GLN A 94 -9.10 16.72 -0.30
CA GLN A 94 -9.86 17.07 -1.50
C GLN A 94 -9.09 16.73 -2.79
N ASP A 95 -7.77 16.93 -2.81
CA ASP A 95 -6.94 16.56 -3.96
C ASP A 95 -6.94 15.05 -4.17
N PHE A 96 -6.89 14.27 -3.08
CA PHE A 96 -6.98 12.83 -3.13
C PHE A 96 -8.35 12.38 -3.67
N GLU A 97 -9.45 12.89 -3.12
CA GLU A 97 -10.81 12.59 -3.62
C GLU A 97 -10.99 12.97 -5.09
N LYS A 98 -10.44 14.11 -5.51
CA LYS A 98 -10.47 14.54 -6.91
C LYS A 98 -9.67 13.61 -7.80
N PHE A 99 -8.50 13.14 -7.36
CA PHE A 99 -7.70 12.16 -8.07
C PHE A 99 -8.43 10.81 -8.19
N LEU A 100 -9.09 10.34 -7.13
CA LEU A 100 -9.85 9.08 -7.17
C LEU A 100 -10.96 9.08 -8.22
N LYS A 101 -11.54 10.25 -8.54
CA LYS A 101 -12.54 10.39 -9.61
C LYS A 101 -11.96 10.26 -11.03
N THR A 102 -10.63 10.21 -11.17
CA THR A 102 -9.93 10.07 -12.45
C THR A 102 -9.42 8.65 -12.73
N LEU A 103 -9.57 7.74 -11.75
CA LEU A 103 -9.22 6.32 -11.84
C LEU A 103 -10.39 5.48 -12.36
#